data_AF-A0A643G3L6-F1
#
_entry.id   AF-A0A643G3L6-F1
#
_cell.length_a   1.000
_cell.length_b   1.000
_cell.length_c   1.000
_cell.angle_alpha   90.00
_cell.angle_beta   90.00
_cell.angle_gamma   90.00
#
_symmetry.space_group_name_H-M   'P 1'
#
loop_
_entity.id
_entity.type
_entity.pdbx_description
1 polymer ?
#
loop_
_entity_poly.entity_id
_entity_poly.type
_entity_poly.pdbx_seq_one_letter_code
_entity_poly.pdbx_strand_id
1 'polypeptide(L)'
;MRSSLGCIAKRKALYVALDAFATAVKSADHQKIIEASLAHFGHITAGDLSRPVEIRSRDEMGQLLSGIAKMPDGLAQAVLSVRTGSEVIRDVVATMSEIIRDIQRASDTVAVFRLGNQGIASAASAASAASASNWSSF
;
A
#
# COMPACT_ATOMS: atom_id res chain seq x y z
N MET A 1 -19.71 53.28 57.18
CA MET A 1 -18.59 53.01 56.23
C MET A 1 -18.31 51.51 55.96
N ARG A 2 -18.73 50.53 56.80
CA ARG A 2 -18.52 49.09 56.54
C ARG A 2 -19.26 48.48 55.34
N SER A 3 -20.38 49.08 54.91
CA SER A 3 -21.20 48.54 53.80
C SER A 3 -20.52 48.66 52.41
N SER A 4 -19.68 49.67 52.19
CA SER A 4 -19.00 49.90 50.91
C SER A 4 -17.88 48.88 50.63
N LEU A 5 -17.11 48.49 51.66
CA LEU A 5 -16.03 47.52 51.52
C LEU A 5 -16.52 46.11 51.13
N GLY A 6 -17.69 45.70 51.62
CA GLY A 6 -18.27 44.39 51.30
C GLY A 6 -18.69 44.24 49.84
N CYS A 7 -19.12 45.33 49.20
CA CYS A 7 -19.56 45.32 47.80
C CYS A 7 -18.38 45.20 46.83
N ILE A 8 -17.26 45.87 47.14
CA ILE A 8 -16.03 45.81 46.36
C ILE A 8 -15.40 44.42 46.42
N ALA A 9 -15.41 43.78 47.60
CA ALA A 9 -14.88 42.42 47.78
C ALA A 9 -15.66 41.38 46.98
N LYS A 10 -17.01 41.43 47.00
CA LYS A 10 -17.86 40.51 46.22
C LYS A 10 -17.64 40.65 44.72
N ARG A 11 -17.49 41.87 44.22
CA ARG A 11 -17.22 42.13 42.80
C ARG A 11 -15.85 41.61 42.36
N LYS A 12 -14.80 41.75 43.18
CA LYS A 12 -13.48 41.19 42.88
C LYS A 12 -13.51 39.66 42.83
N ALA A 13 -14.21 39.00 43.78
CA ALA A 13 -14.34 37.54 43.79
C ALA A 13 -15.06 37.01 42.53
N LEU A 14 -16.09 37.74 42.05
CA LEU A 14 -16.80 37.39 40.83
C LEU A 14 -15.89 37.44 39.59
N TYR A 15 -15.05 38.48 39.47
CA TYR A 15 -14.11 38.58 38.35
C TYR A 15 -13.06 37.47 38.37
N VAL A 16 -12.51 37.12 39.54
CA VAL A 16 -11.54 36.02 39.67
C VAL A 16 -12.16 34.68 39.30
N ALA A 17 -13.41 34.43 39.71
CA ALA A 17 -14.11 33.20 39.35
C ALA A 17 -14.41 33.11 37.84
N LEU A 18 -14.79 34.23 37.21
CA LEU A 18 -15.01 34.30 35.76
C LEU A 18 -13.71 34.09 34.97
N ASP A 19 -12.61 34.68 35.42
CA ASP A 19 -11.31 34.56 34.78
C ASP A 19 -10.76 33.13 34.91
N ALA A 20 -10.92 32.51 36.09
CA ALA A 20 -10.58 31.10 36.31
C ALA A 20 -11.43 30.17 35.44
N PHE A 21 -12.73 30.43 35.32
CA PHE A 21 -13.63 29.66 34.45
C PHE A 21 -13.27 29.82 32.97
N ALA A 22 -13.06 31.05 32.49
CA ALA A 22 -12.65 31.32 31.11
C ALA A 22 -11.30 30.69 30.76
N THR A 23 -10.36 30.70 31.70
CA THR A 23 -9.04 30.05 31.55
C THR A 23 -9.20 28.54 31.46
N ALA A 24 -10.01 27.93 32.34
CA ALA A 24 -10.26 26.49 32.33
C ALA A 24 -10.94 26.01 31.03
N VAL A 25 -11.90 26.77 30.51
CA VAL A 25 -12.60 26.47 29.24
C VAL A 25 -11.66 26.61 28.04
N LYS A 26 -10.77 27.62 28.02
CA LYS A 26 -9.82 27.82 26.90
C LYS A 26 -8.68 26.80 26.87
N SER A 27 -8.21 26.31 28.02
CA SER A 27 -7.01 25.46 28.08
C SER A 27 -7.30 23.96 27.97
N ALA A 28 -8.51 23.51 28.29
CA ALA A 28 -8.78 22.08 28.49
C ALA A 28 -8.94 21.27 27.19
N ASP A 29 -9.42 21.87 26.09
CA ASP A 29 -9.77 21.10 24.88
C ASP A 29 -8.71 21.13 23.78
N HIS A 30 -8.16 22.31 23.41
CA HIS A 30 -7.33 22.40 22.20
C HIS A 30 -6.01 21.62 22.27
N GLN A 31 -5.31 21.68 23.41
CA GLN A 31 -3.99 21.04 23.56
C GLN A 31 -4.10 19.51 23.46
N LYS A 32 -5.11 18.94 24.11
CA LYS A 32 -5.33 17.50 24.20
C LYS A 32 -5.74 16.90 22.84
N ILE A 33 -6.49 17.69 22.08
CA ILE A 33 -6.92 17.36 20.72
C ILE A 33 -5.73 17.32 19.75
N ILE A 34 -4.82 18.29 19.85
CA ILE A 34 -3.61 18.34 19.02
C ILE A 34 -2.69 17.16 19.33
N GLU A 35 -2.47 16.84 20.59
CA GLU A 35 -1.66 15.67 21.00
C GLU A 35 -2.26 14.35 20.49
N ALA A 36 -3.58 14.17 20.60
CA ALA A 36 -4.26 12.99 20.08
C ALA A 36 -4.11 12.86 18.55
N SER A 37 -4.15 14.00 17.84
CA SER A 37 -3.97 14.05 16.38
C SER A 37 -2.52 13.72 15.98
N LEU A 38 -1.53 14.27 16.68
CA LEU A 38 -0.11 13.99 16.47
C LEU A 38 0.23 12.52 16.75
N ALA A 39 -0.30 11.96 17.83
CA ALA A 39 -0.16 10.54 18.12
C ALA A 39 -0.76 9.68 17.00
N HIS A 40 -1.93 10.08 16.46
CA HIS A 40 -2.58 9.38 15.37
C HIS A 40 -1.75 9.41 14.07
N PHE A 41 -1.17 10.57 13.71
CA PHE A 41 -0.26 10.65 12.57
C PHE A 41 1.01 9.82 12.76
N GLY A 42 1.51 9.72 14.01
CA GLY A 42 2.59 8.82 14.37
C GLY A 42 2.25 7.35 14.10
N HIS A 43 1.02 6.92 14.38
CA HIS A 43 0.57 5.55 14.09
C HIS A 43 0.43 5.29 12.59
N ILE A 44 -0.10 6.25 11.82
CA ILE A 44 -0.18 6.16 10.36
C ILE A 44 1.21 6.01 9.73
N THR A 45 2.18 6.82 10.17
CA THR A 45 3.56 6.72 9.69
C THR A 45 4.26 5.43 10.13
N ALA A 46 3.85 4.83 11.24
CA ALA A 46 4.30 3.51 11.67
C ALA A 46 3.60 2.34 10.94
N GLY A 47 2.59 2.61 10.09
CA GLY A 47 1.80 1.60 9.38
C GLY A 47 0.68 0.96 10.21
N ASP A 48 0.43 1.44 11.44
CA ASP A 48 -0.69 1.01 12.29
C ASP A 48 -1.91 1.88 12.00
N LEU A 49 -2.77 1.42 11.08
CA LEU A 49 -4.02 2.09 10.69
C LEU A 49 -5.23 1.58 11.50
N SER A 50 -5.04 0.69 12.49
CA SER A 50 -6.13 0.01 13.19
C SER A 50 -6.69 0.79 14.38
N ARG A 51 -6.12 1.96 14.72
CA ARG A 51 -6.51 2.74 15.89
C ARG A 51 -7.57 3.78 15.56
N PRO A 52 -8.78 3.71 16.18
CA PRO A 52 -9.82 4.70 15.97
C PRO A 52 -9.46 6.04 16.62
N VAL A 53 -9.78 7.15 15.95
CA VAL A 53 -9.66 8.50 16.51
C VAL A 53 -10.86 8.78 17.41
N GLU A 54 -10.63 8.84 18.73
CA GLU A 54 -11.68 9.12 19.69
C GLU A 54 -11.90 10.63 19.82
N ILE A 55 -12.96 11.15 19.19
CA ILE A 55 -13.25 12.59 19.17
C ILE A 55 -14.13 12.92 20.37
N ARG A 56 -13.57 13.68 21.32
CA ARG A 56 -14.29 14.13 22.53
C ARG A 56 -14.78 15.58 22.46
N SER A 57 -14.35 16.34 21.46
CA SER A 57 -14.80 17.72 21.25
C SER A 57 -15.97 17.82 20.27
N ARG A 58 -16.88 18.77 20.53
CA ARG A 58 -18.06 19.07 19.71
C ARG A 58 -17.93 20.40 18.93
N ASP A 59 -16.78 21.06 19.02
CA ASP A 59 -16.49 22.31 18.33
C ASP A 59 -16.03 22.07 16.87
N GLU A 60 -15.66 23.15 16.18
CA GLU A 60 -15.15 23.15 14.81
C GLU A 60 -13.88 22.29 14.67
N MET A 61 -13.07 22.19 15.73
CA MET A 61 -11.89 21.32 15.75
C MET A 61 -12.28 19.84 15.88
N GLY A 62 -13.33 19.53 16.65
CA GLY A 62 -13.95 18.20 16.69
C GLY A 62 -14.49 17.78 15.31
N GLN A 63 -15.11 18.70 14.57
CA GLN A 63 -15.57 18.44 13.20
C GLN A 63 -14.41 18.23 12.21
N LEU A 64 -13.36 19.05 12.28
CA LEU A 64 -12.15 18.88 11.46
C LEU A 64 -11.53 17.50 11.69
N LEU A 65 -11.43 17.09 12.95
CA LEU A 65 -10.90 15.77 13.30
C LEU A 65 -11.80 14.62 12.89
N SER A 66 -13.12 14.83 12.86
CA SER A 66 -14.05 13.85 12.28
C SER A 66 -13.81 13.63 10.79
N GLY A 67 -13.44 14.69 10.06
CA GLY A 67 -13.00 14.57 8.67
C GLY A 67 -11.69 13.81 8.53
N ILE A 68 -10.69 14.15 9.33
CA ILE A 68 -9.35 13.51 9.29
C ILE A 68 -9.42 12.05 9.75
N ALA A 69 -10.28 11.71 10.71
CA ALA A 69 -10.45 10.35 11.24
C ALA A 69 -10.87 9.32 10.18
N LYS A 70 -11.39 9.75 9.02
CA LYS A 70 -11.77 8.88 7.89
C LYS A 70 -10.63 8.65 6.89
N MET A 71 -9.56 9.44 6.94
CA MET A 71 -8.41 9.31 6.05
C MET A 71 -7.65 7.97 6.21
N PRO A 72 -7.46 7.43 7.44
CA PRO A 72 -6.85 6.10 7.63
C PRO A 72 -7.58 4.99 6.90
N ASP A 73 -8.91 5.03 6.83
CA ASP A 73 -9.71 4.04 6.12
C ASP A 73 -9.40 4.06 4.61
N GLY A 74 -9.31 5.26 4.03
CA GLY A 74 -8.92 5.43 2.63
C GLY A 74 -7.49 4.96 2.35
N LEU A 75 -6.56 5.24 3.26
CA LEU A 75 -5.18 4.77 3.15
C LEU A 75 -5.08 3.25 3.31
N ALA A 76 -5.86 2.64 4.22
CA ALA A 76 -5.91 1.20 4.42
C ALA A 76 -6.43 0.50 3.15
N GLN A 77 -7.47 1.04 2.52
CA GLN A 77 -7.97 0.53 1.23
C GLN A 77 -6.91 0.63 0.12
N ALA A 78 -6.19 1.75 0.04
CA ALA A 78 -5.12 1.91 -0.94
C ALA A 78 -3.98 0.89 -0.71
N VAL A 79 -3.55 0.68 0.54
CA VAL A 79 -2.52 -0.30 0.90
C VAL A 79 -2.99 -1.72 0.61
N LEU A 80 -4.24 -2.06 0.94
CA LEU A 80 -4.84 -3.36 0.60
C LEU A 80 -4.85 -3.59 -0.91
N SER A 81 -5.25 -2.58 -1.69
CA SER A 81 -5.22 -2.65 -3.16
C SER A 81 -3.81 -2.92 -3.71
N VAL A 82 -2.80 -2.21 -3.20
CA VAL A 82 -1.39 -2.43 -3.57
C VAL A 82 -0.92 -3.83 -3.17
N ARG A 83 -1.30 -4.31 -1.99
CA ARG A 83 -0.95 -5.65 -1.52
C ARG A 83 -1.58 -6.73 -2.40
N THR A 84 -2.87 -6.64 -2.67
CA THR A 84 -3.58 -7.55 -3.59
C THR A 84 -2.95 -7.52 -4.98
N GLY A 85 -2.62 -6.33 -5.49
CA GLY A 85 -1.91 -6.20 -6.77
C GLY A 85 -0.55 -6.91 -6.76
N SER A 86 0.19 -6.85 -5.64
CA SER A 86 1.48 -7.53 -5.49
C SER A 86 1.32 -9.06 -5.44
N GLU A 87 0.24 -9.56 -4.84
CA GLU A 87 -0.10 -11.00 -4.84
C GLU A 87 -0.42 -11.48 -6.26
N VAL A 88 -1.21 -10.72 -7.02
CA VAL A 88 -1.48 -11.00 -8.44
C VAL A 88 -0.18 -11.01 -9.27
N ILE A 89 0.71 -10.04 -9.07
CA ILE A 89 2.00 -10.00 -9.78
C ILE A 89 2.85 -11.23 -9.44
N ARG A 90 2.86 -11.64 -8.17
CA ARG A 90 3.59 -12.85 -7.74
C ARG A 90 3.08 -14.09 -8.48
N ASP A 91 1.78 -14.24 -8.59
CA ASP A 91 1.16 -15.38 -9.29
C ASP A 91 1.45 -15.35 -10.80
N VAL A 92 1.40 -14.18 -11.41
CA VAL A 92 1.78 -13.99 -12.83
C VAL A 92 3.24 -14.38 -13.06
N VAL A 93 4.17 -13.94 -12.20
CA VAL A 93 5.59 -14.28 -12.31
C VAL A 93 5.83 -15.79 -12.13
N ALA A 94 5.11 -16.43 -11.21
CA ALA A 94 5.16 -17.87 -11.03
C ALA A 94 4.70 -18.60 -12.31
N THR A 95 3.56 -18.18 -12.87
CA THR A 95 3.01 -18.71 -14.12
C THR A 95 3.96 -18.49 -15.30
N MET A 96 4.59 -17.31 -15.39
CA MET A 96 5.59 -17.01 -16.43
C MET A 96 6.80 -17.94 -16.35
N SER A 97 7.24 -18.29 -15.14
CA SER A 97 8.37 -19.22 -14.96
C SER A 97 8.03 -20.62 -15.45
N GLU A 98 6.77 -21.04 -15.32
CA GLU A 98 6.26 -22.28 -15.89
C GLU A 98 6.21 -22.20 -17.43
N ILE A 99 5.67 -21.12 -17.99
CA ILE A 99 5.64 -20.88 -19.44
C ILE A 99 7.06 -20.92 -20.02
N ILE A 100 8.02 -20.27 -19.38
CA ILE A 100 9.42 -20.28 -19.85
C ILE A 100 9.96 -21.71 -19.88
N ARG A 101 9.67 -22.52 -18.85
CA ARG A 101 10.09 -23.93 -18.80
C ARG A 101 9.47 -24.74 -19.93
N ASP A 102 8.19 -24.51 -20.24
CA ASP A 102 7.50 -25.21 -21.32
C ASP A 102 7.99 -24.80 -22.70
N ILE A 103 8.27 -23.52 -22.90
CA ILE A 103 8.90 -23.02 -24.13
C ILE A 103 10.26 -23.70 -24.35
N GLN A 104 11.08 -23.85 -23.30
CA GLN A 104 12.36 -24.54 -23.42
C GLN A 104 12.18 -26.03 -23.77
N ARG A 105 11.26 -26.73 -23.13
CA ARG A 105 10.93 -28.14 -23.46
C ARG A 105 10.48 -28.31 -24.91
N ALA A 106 9.66 -27.38 -25.41
CA ALA A 106 9.21 -27.40 -26.79
C ALA A 106 10.37 -27.10 -27.77
N SER A 107 11.24 -26.15 -27.41
CA SER A 107 12.45 -25.83 -28.19
C SER A 107 13.36 -27.05 -28.37
N ASP A 108 13.57 -27.83 -27.31
CA ASP A 108 14.37 -29.08 -27.37
C ASP A 108 13.75 -30.10 -28.33
N THR A 109 12.42 -30.24 -28.31
CA THR A 109 11.69 -31.14 -29.22
C THR A 109 11.87 -30.72 -30.69
N VAL A 110 11.79 -29.42 -30.97
CA VAL A 110 12.02 -28.87 -32.31
C VAL A 110 13.46 -29.09 -32.76
N ALA A 111 14.44 -28.94 -31.86
CA ALA A 111 15.85 -29.17 -32.17
C ALA A 111 16.10 -30.61 -32.64
N VAL A 112 15.49 -31.60 -31.97
CA VAL A 112 15.59 -33.02 -32.38
C VAL A 112 14.99 -33.25 -33.77
N PHE A 113 13.82 -32.68 -34.05
CA PHE A 113 13.19 -32.82 -35.36
C PHE A 113 14.03 -32.20 -36.48
N ARG A 114 14.58 -31.01 -36.24
CA ARG A 114 15.48 -30.35 -37.20
C ARG A 114 16.72 -31.21 -37.49
N LEU A 115 17.31 -31.80 -36.47
CA LEU A 115 18.48 -32.70 -36.62
C LEU A 115 18.12 -33.94 -37.45
N GLY A 116 16.96 -34.56 -37.18
CA GLY A 116 16.47 -35.70 -37.95
C GLY A 116 16.24 -35.35 -39.42
N ASN A 117 15.62 -34.20 -39.70
CA ASN A 117 15.40 -33.75 -41.08
C ASN A 117 16.72 -33.49 -41.84
N GLN A 118 17.73 -32.94 -41.16
CA GLN A 118 19.07 -32.79 -41.74
C GLN A 118 19.74 -34.13 -42.05
N GLY A 119 19.58 -35.13 -41.15
CA GLY A 119 20.09 -36.49 -41.37
C GLY A 119 19.42 -37.18 -42.56
N ILE A 120 18.12 -36.99 -42.75
CA ILE A 120 17.41 -37.52 -43.93
C ILE A 120 17.93 -36.84 -45.20
N ALA A 121 18.10 -35.52 -45.18
CA ALA A 121 18.61 -34.77 -46.33
C ALA A 121 20.04 -35.20 -46.72
N SER A 122 20.92 -35.44 -45.75
CA SER A 122 22.30 -35.91 -46.00
C SER A 122 22.33 -37.37 -46.48
N ALA A 123 21.46 -38.23 -45.97
CA ALA A 123 21.33 -39.59 -46.47
C ALA A 123 20.82 -39.62 -47.92
N ALA A 124 19.84 -38.76 -48.26
CA ALA A 124 19.31 -38.64 -49.61
C ALA A 124 20.36 -38.14 -50.61
N SER A 125 21.19 -37.16 -50.22
CA SER A 125 22.28 -36.67 -51.08
C SER A 125 23.40 -37.69 -51.26
N ALA A 126 23.71 -38.48 -50.23
CA ALA A 126 24.68 -39.59 -50.35
C ALA A 126 24.16 -40.69 -51.30
N ALA A 127 22.87 -41.03 -51.21
CA ALA A 127 22.25 -42.03 -52.08
C ALA A 127 22.23 -41.61 -53.56
N SER A 128 21.95 -40.33 -53.85
CA SER A 128 21.99 -39.82 -55.23
C SER A 128 23.41 -39.80 -55.80
N ALA A 129 24.42 -39.43 -54.98
CA ALA A 129 25.82 -39.49 -55.38
C ALA A 129 26.29 -40.94 -55.65
N ALA A 130 25.89 -41.90 -54.81
CA ALA A 130 26.21 -43.31 -55.02
C ALA A 130 25.59 -43.85 -56.33
N SER A 131 24.33 -43.51 -56.62
CA SER A 131 23.67 -43.92 -57.86
C SER A 131 24.38 -43.34 -59.10
N ALA A 132 24.80 -42.06 -59.05
CA ALA A 132 25.54 -41.43 -60.13
C ALA A 132 26.89 -42.10 -60.38
N SER A 133 27.62 -42.48 -59.32
CA SER A 133 28.89 -43.21 -59.44
C SER A 133 28.73 -44.59 -60.08
N ASN A 134 27.62 -45.29 -59.78
CA ASN A 134 27.33 -46.62 -60.32
C ASN A 134 27.12 -46.62 -61.85
N TRP A 135 26.64 -45.51 -62.42
CA TRP A 135 26.51 -45.36 -63.87
C TRP A 135 27.82 -45.06 -64.58
N SER A 136 28.85 -44.55 -63.87
CA SER A 136 30.16 -44.25 -64.48
C SER A 136 31.08 -45.46 -64.66
N SER A 137 30.71 -46.59 -64.06
CA SER A 137 31.41 -47.88 -64.15
C SER A 137 30.89 -48.81 -65.26
N PHE A 138 29.86 -48.39 -66.01
CA PHE A 138 29.34 -49.06 -67.20
C PHE A 138 29.80 -48.35 -68.47
#